data_AF-A0A975AEM6-F1
#
_entry.id   AF-A0A975AEM6-F1
#
_cell.length_a   1.000
_cell.length_b   1.000
_cell.length_c   1.000
_cell.angle_alpha   90.00
_cell.angle_beta   90.00
_cell.angle_gamma   90.00
#
_symmetry.space_group_name_H-M   'P 1'
#
loop_
_entity.id
_entity.type
_entity.pdbx_description
1 polymer ?
#
loop_
_entity_poly.entity_id
_entity_poly.type
_entity_poly.pdbx_seq_one_letter_code
_entity_poly.pdbx_strand_id
1 'polypeptide(L)'
;MEKVKEKKKKILKGIIIGKEIIGEKIYAHVSCVDGFIGKVLIEENELHDFDVRDKVGLLLGAEIEFKIDNNYDEELGAYIGSRKQANEILQKRLEKLSVGYETNASIIIVAKNNIIVNIYGNDVKIKAKDLKLGWIEDLRERLKIGQDIKVKIVSIEPLKLEVINKKKTFHADKYKIGNEYVAKIVGAPEFGIIAEIENNRQVLCYHVDWKDEPKVGEYIVIQISDVKPEEEKTYGYVKRRIRR
;
A
#
# COMPACT_ATOMS: atom_id res chain seq x y z
N MET A 1 -22.37 -29.36 13.13
CA MET A 1 -21.01 -29.86 13.49
C MET A 1 -20.22 -30.42 12.29
N GLU A 2 -20.85 -30.91 11.21
CA GLU A 2 -20.13 -31.43 10.02
C GLU A 2 -19.45 -30.35 9.17
N LYS A 3 -20.09 -29.19 8.93
CA LYS A 3 -19.48 -28.05 8.18
C LYS A 3 -18.19 -27.48 8.81
N VAL A 4 -17.93 -27.77 10.09
CA VAL A 4 -16.72 -27.33 10.80
C VAL A 4 -15.56 -28.32 10.57
N LYS A 5 -15.85 -29.62 10.36
CA LYS A 5 -14.82 -30.65 10.14
C LYS A 5 -14.15 -30.57 8.76
N GLU A 6 -14.82 -29.99 7.76
CA GLU A 6 -14.28 -29.84 6.40
C GLU A 6 -13.35 -28.61 6.25
N LYS A 7 -13.45 -27.63 7.17
CA LYS A 7 -12.60 -26.42 7.18
C LYS A 7 -11.21 -26.62 7.80
N LYS A 8 -10.93 -27.79 8.37
CA LYS A 8 -9.73 -28.12 9.21
C LYS A 8 -8.35 -27.99 8.54
N LYS A 9 -8.30 -27.83 7.21
CA LYS A 9 -7.05 -27.63 6.43
C LYS A 9 -7.08 -26.36 5.57
N LYS A 10 -8.14 -25.56 5.69
CA LYS A 10 -8.38 -24.45 4.78
C LYS A 10 -7.80 -23.18 5.38
N ILE A 11 -6.91 -22.54 4.64
CA ILE A 11 -6.53 -21.16 4.90
C ILE A 11 -7.79 -20.30 4.70
N LEU A 12 -8.09 -19.47 5.68
CA LEU A 12 -9.20 -18.53 5.67
C LEU A 12 -8.69 -17.12 5.44
N LYS A 13 -9.61 -16.25 4.99
CA LYS A 13 -9.37 -14.81 4.84
C LYS A 13 -10.26 -14.03 5.79
N GLY A 14 -9.72 -12.96 6.34
CA GLY A 14 -10.43 -12.08 7.26
C GLY A 14 -9.72 -10.77 7.46
N ILE A 15 -10.47 -9.77 7.92
CA ILE A 15 -9.98 -8.43 8.19
C ILE A 15 -9.68 -8.32 9.69
N ILE A 16 -8.53 -7.77 10.06
CA ILE A 16 -8.26 -7.45 11.46
C ILE A 16 -9.09 -6.23 11.84
N ILE A 17 -10.11 -6.42 12.68
CA ILE A 17 -11.09 -5.38 13.04
C ILE A 17 -10.82 -4.77 14.43
N GLY A 18 -9.95 -5.38 15.23
CA GLY A 18 -9.70 -4.90 16.58
C GLY A 18 -8.44 -5.48 17.21
N LYS A 19 -8.04 -4.82 18.29
CA LYS A 19 -6.98 -5.26 19.20
C LYS A 19 -7.60 -5.52 20.56
N GLU A 20 -7.37 -6.70 21.10
CA GLU A 20 -7.88 -7.12 22.41
C GLU A 20 -6.73 -7.45 23.34
N ILE A 21 -6.82 -7.00 24.59
CA ILE A 21 -5.87 -7.30 25.65
C ILE A 21 -6.59 -8.19 26.64
N ILE A 22 -6.12 -9.43 26.80
CA ILE A 22 -6.74 -10.43 27.67
C ILE A 22 -5.64 -10.98 28.58
N GLY A 23 -5.74 -10.66 29.88
CA GLY A 23 -4.64 -10.87 30.81
C GLY A 23 -3.40 -10.08 30.38
N GLU A 24 -2.27 -10.76 30.27
CA GLU A 24 -0.99 -10.19 29.82
C GLU A 24 -0.76 -10.31 28.30
N LYS A 25 -1.69 -10.95 27.58
CA LYS A 25 -1.56 -11.24 26.15
C LYS A 25 -2.33 -10.26 25.28
N ILE A 26 -1.80 -10.01 24.09
CA ILE A 26 -2.39 -9.13 23.09
C ILE A 26 -2.80 -9.96 21.87
N TYR A 27 -4.04 -9.75 21.42
CA TYR A 27 -4.64 -10.46 20.30
C TYR A 27 -5.16 -9.50 19.24
N ALA A 28 -5.05 -9.91 17.98
CA ALA A 28 -5.82 -9.38 16.86
C ALA A 28 -7.18 -10.07 16.79
N HIS A 29 -8.27 -9.30 16.79
CA HIS A 29 -9.60 -9.78 16.47
C HIS A 29 -9.79 -9.75 14.95
N VAL A 30 -10.03 -10.92 14.36
CA VAL A 30 -10.21 -11.08 12.91
C VAL A 30 -11.66 -11.41 12.58
N SER A 31 -12.26 -10.62 11.68
CA SER A 31 -13.57 -10.88 11.10
C SER A 31 -13.42 -11.61 9.77
N CYS A 32 -13.91 -12.84 9.68
CA CYS A 32 -13.82 -13.66 8.47
C CYS A 32 -14.73 -13.14 7.35
N VAL A 33 -14.24 -13.16 6.10
CA VAL A 33 -15.03 -12.73 4.93
C VAL A 33 -16.02 -13.82 4.47
N ASP A 34 -15.67 -15.11 4.64
CA ASP A 34 -16.42 -16.25 4.08
C ASP A 34 -17.45 -16.88 5.06
N GLY A 35 -18.18 -16.06 5.83
CA GLY A 35 -19.30 -16.54 6.64
C GLY A 35 -18.90 -17.45 7.81
N PHE A 36 -17.81 -17.12 8.51
CA PHE A 36 -17.50 -17.73 9.80
C PHE A 36 -18.22 -16.95 10.90
N ILE A 37 -19.02 -17.65 11.71
CA ILE A 37 -19.98 -17.03 12.66
C ILE A 37 -19.35 -16.83 14.05
N GLY A 38 -18.10 -17.24 14.26
CA GLY A 38 -17.39 -17.14 15.54
C GLY A 38 -16.30 -16.07 15.56
N LYS A 39 -16.03 -15.52 16.75
CA LYS A 39 -14.89 -14.64 17.02
C LYS A 39 -13.57 -15.40 16.77
N VAL A 40 -12.63 -14.78 16.07
CA VAL A 40 -11.27 -15.31 15.88
C VAL A 40 -10.25 -14.37 16.52
N LEU A 41 -9.37 -14.93 17.33
CA LEU A 41 -8.25 -14.22 17.95
C LEU A 41 -6.92 -14.80 17.44
N ILE A 42 -5.99 -13.92 17.07
CA ILE A 42 -4.61 -14.29 16.71
C ILE A 42 -3.68 -13.57 17.68
N GLU A 43 -2.87 -14.31 18.43
CA GLU A 43 -1.89 -13.72 19.35
C GLU A 43 -0.87 -12.89 18.55
N GLU A 44 -0.39 -11.77 19.09
CA GLU A 44 0.45 -10.83 18.33
C GLU A 44 1.72 -11.45 17.73
N ASN A 45 2.28 -12.47 18.38
CA ASN A 45 3.46 -13.19 17.91
C ASN A 45 3.18 -14.15 16.75
N GLU A 46 1.91 -14.50 16.53
CA GLU A 46 1.44 -15.33 15.42
C GLU A 46 1.04 -14.51 14.17
N LEU A 47 1.14 -13.17 14.23
CA LEU A 47 0.82 -12.27 13.10
C LEU A 47 1.99 -12.07 12.14
N HIS A 48 3.13 -11.61 12.66
CA HIS A 48 4.30 -11.23 11.86
C HIS A 48 5.54 -11.06 12.75
N ASP A 49 6.70 -10.93 12.11
CA ASP A 49 8.00 -10.74 12.76
C ASP A 49 8.54 -9.30 12.68
N PHE A 50 7.76 -8.33 12.21
CA PHE A 50 8.18 -6.93 12.24
C PHE A 50 8.50 -6.49 13.68
N ASP A 51 9.68 -5.87 13.82
CA ASP A 51 10.13 -5.25 15.06
C ASP A 51 9.48 -3.87 15.21
N VAL A 52 8.31 -3.85 15.84
CA VAL A 52 7.50 -2.66 16.08
C VAL A 52 6.85 -2.72 17.46
N ARG A 53 6.59 -1.54 18.05
CA ARG A 53 5.95 -1.42 19.36
C ARG A 53 4.52 -1.97 19.41
N ASP A 54 3.75 -1.80 18.34
CA ASP A 54 2.37 -2.26 18.27
C ASP A 54 2.16 -3.17 17.06
N LYS A 55 2.39 -4.47 17.26
CA LYS A 55 2.28 -5.50 16.21
C LYS A 55 0.85 -5.62 15.68
N VAL A 56 -0.14 -5.71 16.58
CA VAL A 56 -1.55 -5.78 16.16
C VAL A 56 -1.99 -4.48 15.49
N GLY A 57 -1.65 -3.34 16.08
CA GLY A 57 -2.06 -2.02 15.57
C GLY A 57 -1.56 -1.75 14.14
N LEU A 58 -0.37 -2.26 13.79
CA LEU A 58 0.22 -2.12 12.46
C LEU A 58 -0.66 -2.75 11.35
N LEU A 59 -1.41 -3.81 11.66
CA LEU A 59 -2.23 -4.54 10.70
C LEU A 59 -3.75 -4.29 10.87
N LEU A 60 -4.17 -3.34 11.70
CA LEU A 60 -5.60 -3.00 11.82
C LEU A 60 -6.17 -2.56 10.46
N GLY A 61 -7.29 -3.16 10.08
CA GLY A 61 -7.95 -2.98 8.78
C GLY A 61 -7.35 -3.81 7.63
N ALA A 62 -6.24 -4.52 7.85
CA ALA A 62 -5.66 -5.39 6.83
C ALA A 62 -6.48 -6.67 6.67
N GLU A 63 -6.74 -7.04 5.41
CA GLU A 63 -7.15 -8.41 5.08
C GLU A 63 -5.92 -9.31 5.14
N ILE A 64 -6.05 -10.43 5.86
CA ILE A 64 -4.98 -11.41 6.04
C ILE A 64 -5.51 -12.82 5.78
N GLU A 65 -4.63 -13.67 5.26
CA GLU A 65 -4.77 -15.11 5.35
C GLU A 65 -4.33 -15.63 6.72
N PHE A 66 -5.10 -16.55 7.29
CA PHE A 66 -4.76 -17.22 8.54
C PHE A 66 -5.32 -18.63 8.59
N LYS A 67 -4.77 -19.44 9.48
CA LYS A 67 -5.22 -20.78 9.78
C LYS A 67 -5.83 -20.78 11.19
N ILE A 68 -6.96 -21.45 11.37
CA ILE A 68 -7.63 -21.60 12.66
C ILE A 68 -7.21 -22.92 13.32
N ASP A 69 -7.02 -22.91 14.64
CA ASP A 69 -7.01 -24.12 15.46
C ASP A 69 -8.43 -24.68 15.60
N ASN A 70 -8.55 -25.99 15.51
CA ASN A 70 -9.83 -26.68 15.42
C ASN A 70 -10.65 -26.63 16.72
N ASN A 71 -10.04 -26.26 17.83
CA ASN A 71 -10.71 -26.16 19.12
C ASN A 71 -11.13 -24.71 19.40
N TYR A 72 -12.38 -24.56 19.83
CA TYR A 72 -12.86 -23.30 20.37
C TYR A 72 -12.29 -23.14 21.78
N ASP A 73 -11.72 -21.99 22.08
CA ASP A 73 -11.27 -21.64 23.41
C ASP A 73 -12.46 -21.08 24.18
N GLU A 74 -12.95 -21.85 25.16
CA GLU A 74 -14.12 -21.47 25.96
C GLU A 74 -13.83 -20.28 26.89
N GLU A 75 -12.59 -20.15 27.39
CA GLU A 75 -12.20 -19.05 28.27
C GLU A 75 -12.15 -17.73 27.50
N LEU A 76 -11.58 -17.76 26.29
CA LEU A 76 -11.48 -16.58 25.42
C LEU A 76 -12.75 -16.33 24.60
N GLY A 77 -13.67 -17.29 24.58
CA GLY A 77 -14.88 -17.23 23.77
C GLY A 77 -14.58 -17.07 22.28
N ALA A 78 -13.49 -17.66 21.80
CA ALA A 78 -12.97 -17.44 20.45
C ALA A 78 -12.29 -18.69 19.87
N TYR A 79 -12.21 -18.72 18.55
CA TYR A 79 -11.27 -19.60 17.86
C TYR A 79 -9.89 -18.95 17.82
N ILE A 80 -8.83 -19.73 18.03
CA ILE A 80 -7.47 -19.23 17.95
C ILE A 80 -6.93 -19.44 16.54
N GLY A 81 -6.29 -18.41 15.98
CA GLY A 81 -5.70 -18.47 14.65
C GLY A 81 -4.20 -18.18 14.64
N SER A 82 -3.57 -18.49 13.51
CA SER A 82 -2.18 -18.16 13.21
C SER A 82 -2.04 -17.71 11.76
N ARG A 83 -1.52 -16.50 11.57
CA ARG A 83 -1.15 -15.97 10.24
C ARG A 83 0.18 -16.57 9.79
N LYS A 84 1.14 -16.75 10.69
CA LYS A 84 2.43 -17.41 10.40
C LYS A 84 2.25 -18.80 9.80
N GLN A 85 1.43 -19.65 10.41
CA GLN A 85 1.16 -20.98 9.87
C GLN A 85 0.52 -20.94 8.47
N ALA A 86 -0.37 -19.96 8.21
CA ALA A 86 -0.93 -19.80 6.87
C ALA A 86 0.14 -19.34 5.86
N ASN A 87 0.97 -18.38 6.24
CA ASN A 87 2.08 -17.89 5.42
C ASN A 87 3.05 -19.02 5.03
N GLU A 88 3.48 -19.86 5.97
CA GLU A 88 4.36 -21.01 5.69
C GLU A 88 3.76 -21.98 4.67
N ILE A 89 2.45 -22.22 4.73
CA ILE A 89 1.75 -23.09 3.77
C ILE A 89 1.67 -22.41 2.39
N LEU A 90 1.44 -21.10 2.34
CA LEU A 90 1.35 -20.34 1.08
C LEU A 90 2.71 -20.18 0.41
N GLN A 91 3.79 -20.03 1.18
CA GLN A 91 5.15 -19.90 0.67
C GLN A 91 5.57 -21.11 -0.17
N LYS A 92 5.14 -22.33 0.19
CA LYS A 92 5.35 -23.54 -0.63
C LYS A 92 4.69 -23.49 -2.01
N ARG A 93 3.73 -22.59 -2.23
CA ARG A 93 3.13 -22.36 -3.55
C ARG A 93 4.01 -21.43 -4.39
N LEU A 94 4.70 -20.48 -3.76
CA LEU A 94 5.63 -19.56 -4.43
C LEU A 94 6.79 -20.31 -5.08
N GLU A 95 7.32 -21.35 -4.42
CA GLU A 95 8.42 -22.21 -4.93
C GLU A 95 8.11 -22.84 -6.30
N LYS A 96 6.82 -22.97 -6.66
CA LYS A 96 6.38 -23.55 -7.92
C LYS A 96 6.21 -22.52 -9.04
N LEU A 97 6.34 -21.23 -8.73
CA LEU A 97 6.21 -20.15 -9.70
C LEU A 97 7.54 -19.89 -10.40
N SER A 98 7.46 -19.34 -11.61
CA SER A 98 8.63 -18.94 -12.39
C SER A 98 8.89 -17.44 -12.28
N VAL A 99 10.16 -17.06 -12.43
CA VAL A 99 10.54 -15.66 -12.67
C VAL A 99 9.82 -15.17 -13.93
N GLY A 100 9.29 -13.95 -13.86
CA GLY A 100 8.48 -13.33 -14.91
C GLY A 100 6.97 -13.53 -14.72
N TYR A 101 6.52 -14.37 -13.78
CA TYR A 101 5.11 -14.55 -13.49
C TYR A 101 4.47 -13.25 -12.98
N GLU A 102 3.35 -12.86 -13.59
CA GLU A 102 2.57 -11.68 -13.20
C GLU A 102 1.38 -12.09 -12.35
N THR A 103 1.17 -11.39 -11.24
CA THR A 103 0.07 -11.66 -10.30
C THR A 103 -0.31 -10.40 -9.53
N ASN A 104 -1.33 -10.50 -8.68
CA ASN A 104 -1.71 -9.45 -7.75
C ASN A 104 -1.06 -9.69 -6.38
N ALA A 105 -0.64 -8.61 -5.73
CA ALA A 105 -0.22 -8.58 -4.34
C ALA A 105 -1.12 -7.62 -3.57
N SER A 106 -1.62 -8.04 -2.42
CA SER A 106 -2.57 -7.26 -1.63
C SER A 106 -1.83 -6.36 -0.64
N ILE A 107 -2.16 -5.07 -0.63
CA ILE A 107 -1.57 -4.10 0.31
C ILE A 107 -2.09 -4.38 1.72
N ILE A 108 -1.18 -4.71 2.63
CA ILE A 108 -1.50 -4.92 4.05
C ILE A 108 -1.12 -3.72 4.91
N ILE A 109 -0.12 -2.92 4.51
CA ILE A 109 0.32 -1.72 5.23
C ILE A 109 0.62 -0.61 4.23
N VAL A 110 0.17 0.62 4.55
CA VAL A 110 0.54 1.84 3.82
C VAL A 110 1.21 2.81 4.78
N ALA A 111 2.50 3.05 4.59
CA ALA A 111 3.25 4.10 5.29
C ALA A 111 3.50 5.28 4.34
N LYS A 112 4.00 6.40 4.86
CA LYS A 112 4.27 7.62 4.08
C LYS A 112 5.09 7.35 2.81
N ASN A 113 6.19 6.59 2.92
CA ASN A 113 7.18 6.42 1.85
C ASN A 113 7.31 4.98 1.32
N ASN A 114 6.51 4.03 1.83
CA ASN A 114 6.51 2.64 1.39
C ASN A 114 5.17 1.97 1.68
N ILE A 115 4.91 0.89 0.96
CA ILE A 115 3.86 -0.07 1.29
C ILE A 115 4.48 -1.40 1.67
N ILE A 116 3.73 -2.22 2.39
CA ILE A 116 3.99 -3.65 2.52
C ILE A 116 2.82 -4.39 1.90
N VAL A 117 3.16 -5.32 1.00
CA VAL A 117 2.18 -6.19 0.35
C VAL A 117 2.38 -7.63 0.81
N ASN A 118 1.29 -8.38 0.92
CA ASN A 118 1.36 -9.83 1.07
C ASN A 118 1.21 -10.49 -0.31
N ILE A 119 2.10 -11.43 -0.60
CA ILE A 119 2.05 -12.26 -1.81
C ILE A 119 2.48 -13.68 -1.47
N TYR A 120 1.57 -14.65 -1.65
CA TYR A 120 1.80 -16.06 -1.33
C TYR A 120 2.44 -16.28 0.06
N GLY A 121 1.98 -15.55 1.07
CA GLY A 121 2.49 -15.67 2.44
C GLY A 121 3.81 -14.94 2.70
N ASN A 122 4.28 -14.10 1.78
CA ASN A 122 5.47 -13.27 1.96
C ASN A 122 5.09 -11.81 2.08
N ASP A 123 5.60 -11.15 3.11
CA ASP A 123 5.44 -9.71 3.30
C ASP A 123 6.61 -8.97 2.65
N VAL A 124 6.32 -8.25 1.56
CA VAL A 124 7.34 -7.56 0.75
C VAL A 124 7.15 -6.05 0.86
N LYS A 125 8.20 -5.35 1.29
CA LYS A 125 8.24 -3.89 1.32
C LYS A 125 8.56 -3.33 -0.06
N ILE A 126 7.72 -2.40 -0.55
CA ILE A 126 7.92 -1.69 -1.81
C ILE A 126 8.01 -0.20 -1.52
N LYS A 127 9.11 0.45 -1.91
CA LYS A 127 9.34 1.88 -1.68
C LYS A 127 8.54 2.71 -2.69
N ALA A 128 8.17 3.94 -2.32
CA ALA A 128 7.42 4.86 -3.18
C ALA A 128 8.00 4.99 -4.60
N LYS A 129 9.32 5.10 -4.71
CA LYS A 129 10.04 5.21 -5.99
C LYS A 129 9.83 4.01 -6.92
N ASP A 130 9.56 2.83 -6.37
CA ASP A 130 9.41 1.58 -7.12
C ASP A 130 7.94 1.33 -7.53
N LEU A 131 6.99 2.17 -7.06
CA LEU A 131 5.56 2.06 -7.37
C LEU A 131 5.18 2.69 -8.71
N LYS A 132 6.09 3.43 -9.37
CA LYS A 132 5.85 4.10 -10.65
C LYS A 132 4.60 5.01 -10.62
N LEU A 133 4.46 5.82 -9.57
CA LEU A 133 3.32 6.73 -9.36
C LEU A 133 3.67 8.22 -9.54
N GLY A 134 4.88 8.54 -9.98
CA GLY A 134 5.41 9.90 -9.95
C GLY A 134 5.78 10.33 -8.52
N TRP A 135 5.95 11.63 -8.32
CA TRP A 135 6.20 12.22 -7.00
C TRP A 135 4.98 12.08 -6.10
N ILE A 136 5.18 11.47 -4.93
CA ILE A 136 4.17 11.39 -3.88
C ILE A 136 4.87 11.66 -2.56
N GLU A 137 4.45 12.72 -1.86
CA GLU A 137 4.92 13.02 -0.51
C GLU A 137 4.41 12.02 0.53
N ASP A 138 3.16 11.55 0.36
CA ASP A 138 2.54 10.59 1.28
C ASP A 138 1.68 9.58 0.52
N LEU A 139 2.14 8.32 0.47
CA LEU A 139 1.43 7.24 -0.22
C LEU A 139 0.03 6.98 0.36
N ARG A 140 -0.23 7.36 1.62
CA ARG A 140 -1.54 7.20 2.26
C ARG A 140 -2.63 8.03 1.59
N GLU A 141 -2.27 9.05 0.81
CA GLU A 141 -3.23 9.83 0.01
C GLU A 141 -3.63 9.16 -1.31
N ARG A 142 -2.90 8.13 -1.73
CA ARG A 142 -3.07 7.50 -3.06
C ARG A 142 -3.39 6.02 -3.00
N LEU A 143 -2.94 5.34 -1.95
CA LEU A 143 -3.10 3.90 -1.77
C LEU A 143 -3.84 3.60 -0.46
N LYS A 144 -4.56 2.49 -0.46
CA LYS A 144 -5.34 2.03 0.69
C LYS A 144 -4.98 0.60 1.04
N ILE A 145 -5.13 0.24 2.31
CA ILE A 145 -5.07 -1.14 2.77
C ILE A 145 -6.19 -1.95 2.07
N GLY A 146 -5.89 -3.20 1.71
CA GLY A 146 -6.79 -4.09 0.97
C GLY A 146 -6.82 -3.84 -0.55
N GLN A 147 -6.16 -2.79 -1.05
CA GLN A 147 -6.01 -2.59 -2.49
C GLN A 147 -5.00 -3.60 -3.06
N ASP A 148 -5.34 -4.20 -4.20
CA ASP A 148 -4.39 -5.02 -4.96
C ASP A 148 -3.53 -4.17 -5.88
N ILE A 149 -2.24 -4.53 -5.97
CA ILE A 149 -1.32 -4.02 -6.97
C ILE A 149 -0.84 -5.17 -7.86
N LYS A 150 -0.71 -4.90 -9.15
CA LYS A 150 -0.17 -5.88 -10.09
C LYS A 150 1.36 -5.88 -10.01
N VAL A 151 1.96 -7.06 -9.90
CA VAL A 151 3.41 -7.24 -9.75
C VAL A 151 3.93 -8.36 -10.64
N LYS A 152 5.20 -8.27 -11.00
CA LYS A 152 5.98 -9.33 -11.66
C LYS A 152 7.01 -9.87 -10.67
N ILE A 153 7.11 -11.19 -10.56
CA ILE A 153 8.17 -11.83 -9.76
C ILE A 153 9.48 -11.72 -10.54
N VAL A 154 10.47 -11.01 -10.00
CA VAL A 154 11.79 -10.85 -10.65
C VAL A 154 12.89 -11.70 -9.99
N SER A 155 12.66 -12.17 -8.77
CA SER A 155 13.50 -13.15 -8.06
C SER A 155 12.65 -13.86 -7.01
N ILE A 156 12.92 -15.13 -6.74
CA ILE A 156 12.16 -15.94 -5.75
C ILE A 156 12.95 -16.07 -4.45
N GLU A 157 14.28 -16.20 -4.54
CA GLU A 157 15.18 -16.33 -3.40
C GLU A 157 16.36 -15.35 -3.54
N PRO A 158 16.31 -14.17 -2.89
CA PRO A 158 15.18 -13.63 -2.11
C PRO A 158 14.03 -13.14 -3.00
N LEU A 159 12.80 -13.16 -2.48
CA LEU A 159 11.63 -12.68 -3.22
C LEU A 159 11.77 -11.18 -3.55
N LYS A 160 11.75 -10.86 -4.84
CA LYS A 160 11.74 -9.49 -5.35
C LYS A 160 10.60 -9.32 -6.34
N LEU A 161 9.93 -8.18 -6.24
CA LEU A 161 8.78 -7.82 -7.05
C LEU A 161 9.08 -6.57 -7.85
N GLU A 162 8.62 -6.54 -9.10
CA GLU A 162 8.51 -5.33 -9.89
C GLU A 162 7.04 -4.93 -9.99
N VAL A 163 6.70 -3.68 -9.68
CA VAL A 163 5.32 -3.20 -9.84
C VAL A 163 5.00 -2.98 -11.32
N ILE A 164 3.90 -3.61 -11.75
CA ILE A 164 3.32 -3.48 -13.08
C ILE A 164 2.17 -2.50 -12.97
N ASN A 165 2.50 -1.21 -13.03
CA ASN A 165 1.46 -0.21 -13.16
C ASN A 165 1.10 -0.07 -14.64
N LYS A 166 -0.18 0.11 -14.98
CA LYS A 166 -0.52 0.62 -16.32
C LYS A 166 0.09 2.01 -16.40
N LYS A 167 1.20 2.15 -17.12
CA LYS A 167 1.86 3.44 -17.31
C LYS A 167 0.81 4.39 -17.86
N LYS A 168 0.49 5.47 -17.14
CA LYS A 168 -0.28 6.57 -17.74
C LYS A 168 0.56 7.05 -18.90
N THR A 169 0.06 6.89 -20.13
CA THR A 169 0.76 7.35 -21.32
C THR A 169 1.10 8.82 -21.17
N PHE A 170 2.37 9.17 -21.36
CA PHE A 170 2.80 10.55 -21.34
C PHE A 170 2.35 11.23 -22.65
N HIS A 171 1.24 11.97 -22.58
CA HIS A 171 0.77 12.78 -23.72
C HIS A 171 1.50 14.12 -23.77
N ALA A 172 2.61 14.18 -24.50
CA ALA A 172 3.45 15.38 -24.59
C ALA A 172 2.72 16.60 -25.17
N ASP A 173 1.77 16.35 -26.09
CA ASP A 173 0.96 17.33 -26.80
C ASP A 173 -0.21 17.89 -25.97
N LYS A 174 -0.58 17.22 -24.88
CA LYS A 174 -1.73 17.61 -24.04
C LYS A 174 -1.57 18.98 -23.37
N TYR A 175 -0.35 19.31 -22.93
CA TYR A 175 -0.05 20.57 -22.23
C TYR A 175 1.06 21.32 -22.95
N LYS A 176 0.71 22.42 -23.62
CA LYS A 176 1.64 23.19 -24.46
C LYS A 176 2.47 24.20 -23.67
N ILE A 177 3.71 24.42 -24.12
CA ILE A 177 4.60 25.46 -23.60
C ILE A 177 3.93 26.84 -23.72
N GLY A 178 4.08 27.67 -22.69
CA GLY A 178 3.49 29.01 -22.60
C GLY A 178 2.06 29.04 -22.03
N ASN A 179 1.34 27.92 -22.05
CA ASN A 179 0.00 27.86 -21.46
C ASN A 179 0.07 27.81 -19.93
N GLU A 180 -0.97 28.36 -19.30
CA GLU A 180 -1.14 28.38 -17.85
C GLU A 180 -2.22 27.40 -17.38
N TYR A 181 -1.99 26.76 -16.24
CA TYR A 181 -2.92 25.79 -15.64
C TYR A 181 -3.00 25.96 -14.13
N VAL A 182 -4.16 25.64 -13.58
CA VAL A 182 -4.32 25.45 -12.13
C VAL A 182 -3.80 24.07 -11.76
N ALA A 183 -2.87 24.01 -10.81
CA ALA A 183 -2.25 22.77 -10.35
C ALA A 183 -2.25 22.69 -8.82
N LYS A 184 -2.43 21.48 -8.29
CA LYS A 184 -2.32 21.20 -6.86
C LYS A 184 -0.87 20.92 -6.51
N ILE A 185 -0.33 21.54 -5.46
CA ILE A 185 1.00 21.23 -4.97
C ILE A 185 0.97 19.84 -4.34
N VAL A 186 1.77 18.93 -4.88
CA VAL A 186 1.92 17.54 -4.41
C VAL A 186 3.27 17.28 -3.77
N GLY A 187 4.20 18.24 -3.86
CA GLY A 187 5.50 18.21 -3.19
C GLY A 187 6.20 19.56 -3.25
N ALA A 188 7.07 19.83 -2.28
CA ALA A 188 7.90 21.05 -2.24
C ALA A 188 9.31 20.73 -1.70
N PRO A 189 10.10 19.90 -2.40
CA PRO A 189 11.50 19.67 -2.05
C PRO A 189 12.35 20.94 -2.18
N GLU A 190 13.57 20.92 -1.64
CA GLU A 190 14.50 22.08 -1.69
C GLU A 190 14.74 22.63 -3.11
N PHE A 191 14.74 21.75 -4.11
CA PHE A 191 15.01 22.13 -5.50
C PHE A 191 13.80 22.73 -6.25
N GLY A 192 12.60 22.76 -5.66
CA GLY A 192 11.43 23.36 -6.31
C GLY A 192 10.08 22.82 -5.84
N ILE A 193 9.04 23.22 -6.54
CA ILE A 193 7.65 22.87 -6.25
C ILE A 193 7.16 21.86 -7.30
N ILE A 194 6.61 20.75 -6.85
CA ILE A 194 6.01 19.76 -7.73
C ILE A 194 4.50 19.92 -7.68
N ALA A 195 3.93 20.31 -8.80
CA ALA A 195 2.51 20.61 -8.94
C ALA A 195 1.86 19.65 -9.94
N GLU A 196 0.64 19.21 -9.64
CA GLU A 196 -0.10 18.24 -10.42
C GLU A 196 -1.35 18.87 -11.06
N ILE A 197 -1.43 18.82 -12.38
CA ILE A 197 -2.60 19.24 -13.17
C ILE A 197 -3.57 18.05 -13.25
N GLU A 198 -4.75 18.18 -12.64
CA GLU A 198 -5.87 17.21 -12.69
C GLU A 198 -5.50 15.73 -12.48
N ASN A 199 -4.56 15.43 -11.58
CA ASN A 199 -4.05 14.06 -11.37
C ASN A 199 -3.50 13.40 -12.64
N ASN A 200 -3.03 14.19 -13.61
CA ASN A 200 -2.65 13.72 -14.94
C ASN A 200 -1.19 14.02 -15.26
N ARG A 201 -0.73 15.25 -14.97
CA ARG A 201 0.63 15.71 -15.28
C ARG A 201 1.25 16.37 -14.06
N GLN A 202 2.38 15.83 -13.63
CA GLN A 202 3.24 16.50 -12.66
C GLN A 202 4.20 17.43 -13.39
N VAL A 203 4.39 18.62 -12.82
CA VAL A 203 5.24 19.68 -13.34
C VAL A 203 6.19 20.10 -12.24
N LEU A 204 7.49 20.01 -12.51
CA LEU A 204 8.50 20.59 -11.63
C LEU A 204 8.60 22.09 -11.93
N CYS A 205 8.23 22.90 -10.96
CA CYS A 205 8.41 24.34 -11.00
C CYS A 205 9.64 24.71 -10.18
N TYR A 206 10.53 25.53 -10.75
CA TYR A 206 11.68 26.04 -10.00
C TYR A 206 11.24 26.83 -8.76
N HIS A 207 12.09 26.84 -7.74
CA HIS A 207 11.80 27.51 -6.47
C HIS A 207 11.45 28.98 -6.69
N VAL A 208 10.50 29.48 -5.90
CA VAL A 208 10.01 30.86 -5.98
C VAL A 208 10.27 31.52 -4.65
N ASP A 209 10.98 32.65 -4.67
CA ASP A 209 11.26 33.44 -3.48
C ASP A 209 9.99 34.16 -3.00
N TRP A 210 9.12 33.40 -2.34
CA TRP A 210 7.91 33.89 -1.73
C TRP A 210 8.10 34.09 -0.23
N LYS A 211 7.47 35.13 0.32
CA LYS A 211 7.57 35.46 1.75
C LYS A 211 7.08 34.33 2.66
N ASP A 212 6.03 33.63 2.23
CA ASP A 212 5.53 32.43 2.87
C ASP A 212 5.90 31.23 1.99
N GLU A 213 6.21 30.06 2.52
CA GLU A 213 6.42 28.87 1.68
C GLU A 213 5.06 28.27 1.22
N PRO A 214 4.95 27.83 -0.05
CA PRO A 214 3.76 27.18 -0.54
C PRO A 214 3.64 25.76 0.03
N LYS A 215 2.44 25.38 0.47
CA LYS A 215 2.21 24.11 1.18
C LYS A 215 1.67 23.03 0.27
N VAL A 216 2.05 21.78 0.55
CA VAL A 216 1.43 20.60 -0.06
C VAL A 216 -0.08 20.65 0.20
N GLY A 217 -0.88 20.44 -0.85
CA GLY A 217 -2.33 20.55 -0.79
C GLY A 217 -2.89 21.85 -1.40
N GLU A 218 -2.11 22.93 -1.43
CA GLU A 218 -2.55 24.22 -1.96
C GLU A 218 -2.61 24.22 -3.50
N TYR A 219 -3.36 25.17 -4.06
CA TYR A 219 -3.49 25.36 -5.50
C TYR A 219 -2.73 26.59 -5.99
N ILE A 220 -2.04 26.44 -7.11
CA ILE A 220 -1.26 27.50 -7.76
C ILE A 220 -1.57 27.54 -9.26
N VAL A 221 -1.29 28.68 -9.88
CA VAL A 221 -1.24 28.79 -11.34
C VAL A 221 0.20 28.61 -11.78
N ILE A 222 0.43 27.65 -12.67
CA ILE A 222 1.74 27.37 -13.28
C ILE A 222 1.69 27.67 -14.77
N GLN A 223 2.80 28.11 -15.35
CA GLN A 223 3.01 28.19 -16.80
C GLN A 223 3.99 27.11 -17.22
N ILE A 224 3.66 26.34 -18.26
CA ILE A 224 4.56 25.32 -18.81
C ILE A 224 5.72 26.00 -19.52
N SER A 225 6.95 25.66 -19.13
CA SER A 225 8.17 26.21 -19.72
C SER A 225 8.86 25.22 -20.65
N ASP A 226 8.79 23.92 -20.34
CA ASP A 226 9.43 22.88 -21.12
C ASP A 226 8.71 21.53 -20.95
N VAL A 227 8.71 20.71 -22.00
CA VAL A 227 8.17 19.35 -22.01
C VAL A 227 9.23 18.45 -22.63
N LYS A 228 9.72 17.48 -21.86
CA LYS A 228 10.72 16.49 -22.30
C LYS A 228 10.06 15.12 -22.43
N PRO A 229 9.60 14.72 -23.63
CA PRO A 229 8.84 13.48 -23.81
C PRO A 229 9.66 12.22 -23.47
N GLU A 230 10.94 12.21 -23.88
CA GLU A 230 11.87 11.09 -23.64
C GLU A 230 12.09 10.80 -22.15
N GLU A 231 12.04 11.83 -21.32
CA GLU A 231 12.18 11.72 -19.87
C GLU A 231 10.83 11.63 -19.15
N GLU A 232 9.71 11.79 -19.88
CA GLU A 232 8.37 11.96 -19.34
C GLU A 232 8.29 13.08 -18.28
N LYS A 233 9.02 14.17 -18.50
CA LYS A 233 9.09 15.31 -17.58
C LYS A 233 8.46 16.56 -18.17
N THR A 234 7.90 17.37 -17.29
CA THR A 234 7.38 18.70 -17.63
C THR A 234 7.90 19.68 -16.59
N TYR A 235 8.36 20.83 -17.07
CA TYR A 235 8.89 21.91 -16.26
C TYR A 235 8.02 23.15 -16.43
N GLY A 236 8.03 24.00 -15.41
CA GLY A 236 7.26 25.24 -15.44
C GLY A 236 7.75 26.29 -14.46
N TYR A 237 6.99 27.38 -14.44
CA TYR A 237 7.15 28.45 -13.47
C TYR A 237 5.84 28.62 -12.72
N VAL A 238 5.94 28.92 -11.42
CA VAL A 238 4.76 29.35 -10.69
C VAL A 238 4.48 30.82 -11.00
N LYS A 239 3.27 31.13 -11.46
CA LYS A 239 2.85 32.49 -11.82
C LYS A 239 2.20 33.21 -10.66
N ARG A 240 1.28 32.53 -9.97
CA ARG A 240 0.59 33.10 -8.80
C ARG A 240 -0.02 32.01 -7.93
N ARG A 241 -0.28 32.36 -6.67
CA ARG A 241 -1.07 31.54 -5.75
C ARG A 241 -2.57 31.71 -5.98
N ILE A 242 -3.32 30.68 -5.62
CA ILE A 242 -4.76 30.77 -5.43
C ILE A 242 -4.99 30.72 -3.93
N ARG A 243 -5.37 31.85 -3.33
CA ARG A 243 -5.87 31.88 -1.95
C ARG A 243 -7.37 31.59 -2.02
N ARG A 244 -7.79 30.46 -1.44
CA ARG A 244 -9.20 30.18 -1.17
C ARG A 244 -9.49 30.49 0.29
#